data_AF-F0BJT5-F1
#
_entry.id   AF-F0BJT5-F1
#
_cell.length_a   1.000
_cell.length_b   1.000
_cell.length_c   1.000
_cell.angle_alpha   90.00
_cell.angle_beta   90.00
_cell.angle_gamma   90.00
#
_symmetry.space_group_name_H-M   'P 1'
#
loop_
_entity.id
_entity.type
_entity.pdbx_description
1 polymer ?
#
loop_
_entity_poly.entity_id
_entity_poly.type
_entity_poly.pdbx_seq_one_letter_code
_entity_poly.pdbx_strand_id
1 'polypeptide(L)'
;MLGVMMTLAVGACAVENARYVLRDDADVQARFLAVASGPHWPAQVVLRLHASRTGADVWFLPWSGGSDDSQHLASTTDVTAPGWQPPDPDGGPRPLGDVGYIGTDASYRVLSEVPRAGMPAPAHFLLPDLRETLWYRAAPGERQAMARQFFNLDSCATQ
;
A
#
# COMPACT_ATOMS: atom_id res chain seq x y z
N MET A 1 30.17 -23.95 -25.51
CA MET A 1 29.76 -24.12 -24.10
C MET A 1 28.38 -23.52 -23.95
N LEU A 2 27.43 -24.32 -23.43
CA LEU A 2 26.04 -23.94 -23.19
C LEU A 2 25.98 -22.67 -22.32
N GLY A 3 25.32 -21.63 -22.83
CA GLY A 3 24.86 -20.52 -22.00
C GLY A 3 23.63 -20.97 -21.21
N VAL A 4 23.79 -21.18 -19.91
CA VAL A 4 22.65 -21.38 -19.00
C VAL A 4 21.95 -20.03 -18.90
N MET A 5 20.85 -19.85 -19.63
CA MET A 5 19.87 -18.82 -19.30
C MET A 5 19.27 -19.21 -17.95
N MET A 6 19.67 -18.52 -16.88
CA MET A 6 18.84 -18.46 -15.67
C MET A 6 17.60 -17.66 -16.03
N THR A 7 16.55 -18.34 -16.50
CA THR A 7 15.20 -17.87 -16.32
C THR A 7 14.96 -17.85 -14.81
N LEU A 8 15.23 -16.71 -14.18
CA LEU A 8 14.62 -16.40 -12.89
C LEU A 8 13.12 -16.49 -13.17
N ALA A 9 12.51 -17.61 -12.79
CA ALA A 9 11.10 -17.62 -12.51
C ALA A 9 10.94 -16.52 -11.47
N VAL A 10 10.48 -15.35 -11.90
CA VAL A 10 9.92 -14.36 -11.01
C VAL A 10 8.67 -15.04 -10.48
N GLY A 11 8.87 -15.93 -9.49
CA GLY A 11 7.78 -16.46 -8.69
C GLY A 11 7.00 -15.24 -8.26
N ALA A 12 5.72 -15.20 -8.62
CA ALA A 12 4.87 -14.03 -8.43
C ALA A 12 5.08 -13.53 -7.00
N CYS A 13 5.69 -12.36 -6.86
CA CYS A 13 6.01 -11.81 -5.54
C CYS A 13 4.70 -11.69 -4.79
N ALA A 14 4.53 -12.39 -3.66
CA ALA A 14 3.36 -12.20 -2.83
C ALA A 14 3.38 -10.77 -2.28
N VAL A 15 2.22 -10.13 -2.16
CA VAL A 15 2.14 -8.71 -1.83
C VAL A 15 2.79 -8.36 -0.50
N GLU A 16 2.70 -9.25 0.50
CA GLU A 16 3.34 -9.07 1.82
C GLU A 16 4.88 -9.13 1.79
N ASN A 17 5.45 -9.73 0.74
CA ASN A 17 6.90 -9.85 0.55
C ASN A 17 7.46 -8.69 -0.29
N ALA A 18 6.59 -7.91 -0.93
CA ALA A 18 6.96 -6.82 -1.80
C ALA A 18 7.44 -5.57 -1.03
N ARG A 19 8.45 -4.91 -1.58
CA ARG A 19 8.93 -3.61 -1.14
C ARG A 19 8.87 -2.64 -2.30
N TYR A 20 8.38 -1.44 -2.02
CA TYR A 20 8.20 -0.41 -3.01
C TYR A 20 8.90 0.87 -2.60
N VAL A 21 9.32 1.64 -3.60
CA VAL A 21 9.87 2.98 -3.44
C VAL A 21 9.03 3.97 -4.24
N LEU A 22 8.82 5.17 -3.71
CA LEU A 22 8.18 6.25 -4.44
C LEU A 22 9.11 6.69 -5.57
N ARG A 23 8.55 6.81 -6.78
CA ARG A 23 9.29 7.31 -7.93
C ARG A 23 9.75 8.74 -7.65
N ASP A 24 11.01 8.99 -7.96
CA ASP A 24 11.73 10.25 -7.73
C ASP A 24 11.99 10.58 -6.25
N ASP A 25 11.70 9.67 -5.31
CA ASP A 25 11.93 9.86 -3.88
C ASP A 25 12.12 8.53 -3.11
N ALA A 26 13.35 8.01 -3.12
CA ALA A 26 13.67 6.72 -2.50
C ALA A 26 13.57 6.72 -0.95
N ASP A 27 13.48 7.89 -0.31
CA ASP A 27 13.28 7.99 1.14
C ASP A 27 11.83 7.68 1.54
N VAL A 28 10.92 7.60 0.58
CA VAL A 28 9.52 7.22 0.80
C VAL A 28 9.31 5.80 0.31
N GLN A 29 9.12 4.89 1.25
CA GLN A 29 8.96 3.47 0.99
C GLN A 29 7.53 3.03 1.30
N ALA A 30 7.10 1.97 0.62
CA ALA A 30 5.82 1.35 0.91
C ALA A 30 5.94 -0.17 1.02
N ARG A 31 5.14 -0.75 1.91
CA ARG A 31 5.05 -2.20 2.11
C ARG A 31 3.63 -2.58 2.46
N PHE A 32 3.17 -3.71 1.92
CA PHE A 32 2.00 -4.39 2.46
C PHE A 32 2.46 -5.35 3.54
N LEU A 33 1.82 -5.30 4.71
CA LEU A 33 2.11 -6.20 5.82
C LEU A 33 0.86 -7.04 6.08
N ALA A 34 1.04 -8.34 6.29
CA ALA A 34 -0.05 -9.19 6.74
C ALA A 34 -0.55 -8.69 8.11
N VAL A 35 -1.85 -8.55 8.26
CA VAL A 35 -2.48 -8.14 9.50
C VAL A 35 -3.75 -8.95 9.71
N ALA A 36 -4.03 -9.33 10.95
CA ALA A 36 -5.31 -9.94 11.30
C ALA A 36 -6.40 -8.87 11.14
N SER A 37 -7.12 -8.93 10.03
CA SER A 37 -8.24 -8.04 9.75
C SER A 37 -9.50 -8.90 9.55
N GLY A 38 -10.53 -8.60 10.34
CA GLY A 38 -11.74 -9.42 10.42
C GLY A 38 -12.56 -9.46 9.13
N PRO A 39 -13.79 -10.00 9.14
CA PRO A 39 -14.62 -10.18 7.94
C PRO A 39 -14.92 -8.88 7.17
N HIS A 40 -14.91 -7.75 7.88
CA HIS A 40 -15.09 -6.42 7.31
C HIS A 40 -13.90 -5.90 6.49
N TRP A 41 -12.73 -6.52 6.66
CA TRP A 41 -11.47 -6.16 6.00
C TRP A 41 -10.84 -7.43 5.42
N PRO A 42 -11.39 -7.98 4.33
CA PRO A 42 -11.01 -9.30 3.83
C PRO A 42 -9.61 -9.35 3.19
N ALA A 43 -8.98 -8.20 2.94
CA ALA A 43 -7.67 -8.13 2.32
C ALA A 43 -6.54 -8.75 3.17
N GLN A 44 -6.69 -8.79 4.50
CA GLN A 44 -5.69 -9.34 5.44
C GLN A 44 -4.29 -8.73 5.29
N VAL A 45 -4.21 -7.53 4.73
CA VAL A 45 -2.98 -6.74 4.64
C VAL A 45 -3.27 -5.28 4.97
N VAL A 46 -2.23 -4.58 5.41
CA VAL A 46 -2.20 -3.12 5.58
C VAL A 46 -1.05 -2.55 4.77
N LEU A 47 -1.30 -1.44 4.07
CA LEU A 47 -0.26 -0.62 3.47
C LEU A 47 0.39 0.26 4.54
N ARG A 48 1.70 0.10 4.71
CA ARG A 48 2.55 1.05 5.42
C ARG A 48 3.25 1.95 4.41
N LEU A 49 3.11 3.26 4.55
CA LEU A 49 4.00 4.24 3.95
C LEU A 49 4.98 4.73 5.01
N HIS A 50 6.27 4.68 4.71
CA HIS A 50 7.34 5.11 5.61
C HIS A 50 8.14 6.23 4.95
N ALA A 51 8.23 7.39 5.61
CA ALA A 51 9.10 8.50 5.18
C ALA A 51 10.35 8.54 6.05
N SER A 52 11.50 8.10 5.53
CA SER A 52 12.74 8.03 6.30
C SER A 52 13.25 9.39 6.78
N ARG A 53 12.97 10.47 6.03
CA ARG A 53 13.38 11.84 6.42
C ARG A 53 12.73 12.34 7.70
N THR A 54 11.49 11.93 7.97
CA THR A 54 10.71 12.36 9.14
C THR A 54 10.56 11.23 10.17
N GLY A 55 10.88 9.99 9.78
CA GLY A 55 10.60 8.79 10.57
C GLY A 55 9.11 8.46 10.66
N ALA A 56 8.25 9.14 9.89
CA ALA A 56 6.80 8.99 10.00
C ALA A 56 6.31 7.73 9.27
N ASP A 57 5.35 7.07 9.90
CA ASP A 57 4.58 5.97 9.32
C ASP A 57 3.13 6.37 9.14
N VAL A 58 2.56 6.00 7.99
CA VAL A 58 1.14 6.15 7.70
C VAL A 58 0.58 4.82 7.24
N TRP A 59 -0.60 4.48 7.75
CA TRP A 59 -1.19 3.15 7.62
C TRP A 59 -2.53 3.21 6.92
N PHE A 60 -2.75 2.31 5.96
CA PHE A 60 -4.02 2.21 5.24
C PHE A 60 -4.45 0.76 5.01
N LEU A 61 -5.73 0.48 5.17
CA LEU A 61 -6.35 -0.81 4.92
C LEU A 61 -7.01 -0.83 3.53
N PRO A 62 -6.69 -1.79 2.66
CA PRO A 62 -7.31 -1.87 1.36
C PRO A 62 -8.78 -2.29 1.44
N TRP A 63 -9.61 -1.65 0.63
CA TRP A 63 -10.99 -2.05 0.43
C TRP A 63 -11.46 -1.73 -1.00
N SER A 64 -12.46 -2.48 -1.45
CA SER A 64 -13.14 -2.25 -2.72
C SER A 64 -14.62 -2.14 -2.44
N GLY A 65 -15.30 -1.20 -3.07
CA GLY A 65 -16.72 -1.00 -2.93
C GLY A 65 -17.23 0.00 -3.96
N GLY A 66 -18.55 0.08 -4.11
CA GLY A 66 -19.17 0.86 -5.19
C GLY A 66 -19.39 0.03 -6.46
N SER A 67 -20.00 0.66 -7.46
CA SER A 67 -20.40 0.04 -8.72
C SER A 67 -19.52 0.45 -9.92
N ASP A 68 -18.44 1.19 -9.66
CA ASP A 68 -17.56 1.78 -10.67
C ASP A 68 -16.16 1.14 -10.67
N ASP A 69 -16.00 -0.01 -10.01
CA ASP A 69 -14.74 -0.74 -9.82
C ASP A 69 -13.62 0.11 -9.17
N SER A 70 -13.98 1.20 -8.48
CA SER A 70 -13.02 2.02 -7.76
C SER A 70 -12.41 1.27 -6.57
N GLN A 71 -11.12 1.50 -6.38
CA GLN A 71 -10.33 0.87 -5.33
C GLN A 71 -9.82 1.94 -4.38
N HIS A 72 -9.88 1.64 -3.09
CA HIS A 72 -9.60 2.62 -2.06
C HIS A 72 -8.76 2.00 -0.94
N LEU A 73 -8.09 2.86 -0.19
CA LEU A 73 -7.46 2.49 1.08
C LEU A 73 -8.00 3.41 2.17
N ALA A 74 -8.46 2.82 3.27
CA ALA A 74 -8.92 3.56 4.45
C ALA A 74 -7.76 3.76 5.42
N SER A 75 -7.50 5.00 5.84
CA SER A 75 -6.48 5.24 6.87
C SER A 75 -6.82 4.57 8.19
N THR A 76 -5.80 4.13 8.91
CA THR A 76 -5.94 3.55 10.25
C THR A 76 -4.84 4.08 11.17
N THR A 77 -4.99 3.82 12.47
CA THR A 77 -3.94 4.09 13.45
C THR A 77 -2.79 3.09 13.31
N ASP A 78 -1.71 3.29 14.08
CA ASP A 78 -0.56 2.38 14.08
C ASP A 78 -0.98 0.94 14.39
N VAL A 79 -0.85 0.07 13.38
CA VAL A 79 -1.21 -1.35 13.46
C VAL A 79 -0.29 -2.17 14.37
N THR A 80 0.87 -1.61 14.72
CA THR A 80 1.82 -2.25 15.64
C THR A 80 1.53 -1.91 17.10
N ALA A 81 0.63 -0.95 17.36
CA ALA A 81 0.25 -0.58 18.71
C ALA A 81 -0.45 -1.75 19.42
N PRO A 82 -0.11 -2.02 20.70
CA PRO A 82 -0.77 -3.07 21.47
C PRO A 82 -2.30 -2.86 21.53
N GLY A 83 -3.04 -3.92 21.22
CA GLY A 83 -4.50 -3.89 21.23
C GLY A 83 -5.13 -3.18 20.02
N TRP A 84 -4.35 -2.87 18.97
CA TRP A 84 -4.90 -2.37 17.72
C TRP A 84 -6.00 -3.30 17.18
N GLN A 85 -7.05 -2.68 16.65
CA GLN A 85 -8.13 -3.34 15.93
C GLN A 85 -8.41 -2.53 14.66
N PRO A 86 -8.78 -3.18 13.55
CA PRO A 86 -9.17 -2.46 12.36
C PRO A 86 -10.40 -1.58 12.66
N PRO A 87 -10.51 -0.38 12.05
CA PRO A 87 -11.64 0.51 12.26
C PRO A 87 -12.94 -0.15 11.75
N ASP A 88 -14.06 0.24 12.32
CA ASP A 88 -15.37 -0.21 11.87
C ASP A 88 -15.65 0.30 10.42
N PRO A 89 -16.26 -0.46 9.52
CA PRO A 89 -16.65 0.05 8.19
C PRO A 89 -17.59 1.25 8.23
N ASP A 90 -18.44 1.30 9.26
CA ASP A 90 -19.44 2.34 9.47
C ASP A 90 -18.97 3.41 10.48
N GLY A 91 -17.73 3.32 10.99
CA GLY A 91 -17.19 4.28 11.96
C GLY A 91 -15.75 4.05 12.43
N GLY A 92 -15.39 4.63 13.57
CA GLY A 92 -14.05 4.45 14.17
C GLY A 92 -12.94 5.33 13.56
N PRO A 93 -11.70 5.20 14.08
CA PRO A 93 -10.62 6.13 13.78
C PRO A 93 -10.05 5.93 12.37
N ARG A 94 -10.34 6.90 11.49
CA ARG A 94 -9.71 7.06 10.16
C ARG A 94 -9.13 8.47 10.06
N PRO A 95 -7.96 8.72 10.68
CA PRO A 95 -7.45 10.08 10.90
C PRO A 95 -7.24 10.88 9.60
N LEU A 96 -7.08 10.20 8.47
CA LEU A 96 -6.85 10.81 7.16
C LEU A 96 -7.99 10.52 6.16
N GLY A 97 -9.06 9.84 6.60
CA GLY A 97 -10.14 9.33 5.76
C GLY A 97 -9.66 8.25 4.79
N ASP A 98 -10.25 8.22 3.60
CA ASP A 98 -9.93 7.27 2.54
C ASP A 98 -9.13 7.95 1.41
N VAL A 99 -8.33 7.14 0.70
CA VAL A 99 -7.57 7.53 -0.49
C VAL A 99 -7.86 6.59 -1.65
N GLY A 100 -7.91 7.13 -2.86
CA GLY A 100 -7.95 6.30 -4.06
C GLY A 100 -6.67 5.48 -4.23
N TYR A 101 -6.81 4.31 -4.84
CA TYR A 101 -5.73 3.40 -5.15
C TYR A 101 -5.83 2.90 -6.59
N ILE A 102 -4.70 2.89 -7.29
CA ILE A 102 -4.59 2.35 -8.64
C ILE A 102 -3.38 1.44 -8.68
N GLY A 103 -3.60 0.12 -8.70
CA GLY A 103 -2.55 -0.87 -8.93
C GLY A 103 -2.42 -1.22 -10.41
N THR A 104 -1.19 -1.47 -10.87
CA THR A 104 -0.92 -1.94 -12.23
C THR A 104 0.06 -3.11 -12.25
N ASP A 105 -0.02 -3.93 -13.29
CA ASP A 105 1.07 -4.85 -13.63
C ASP A 105 2.26 -4.10 -14.29
N ALA A 106 3.30 -4.85 -14.68
CA ALA A 106 4.53 -4.30 -15.27
C ALA A 106 4.30 -3.67 -16.66
N SER A 107 3.17 -3.97 -17.31
CA SER A 107 2.77 -3.37 -18.58
C SER A 107 1.87 -2.14 -18.41
N TYR A 108 1.69 -1.68 -17.17
CA TYR A 108 0.75 -0.61 -16.80
C TYR A 108 -0.72 -0.96 -17.07
N ARG A 109 -1.06 -2.24 -17.18
CA ARG A 109 -2.46 -2.64 -17.17
C ARG A 109 -3.01 -2.44 -15.77
N VAL A 110 -4.11 -1.70 -15.66
CA VAL A 110 -4.82 -1.48 -14.40
C VAL A 110 -5.36 -2.80 -13.89
N LEU A 111 -5.06 -3.11 -12.62
CA LEU A 111 -5.60 -4.26 -11.91
C LEU A 111 -6.99 -3.89 -11.36
N SER A 112 -7.92 -4.84 -11.38
CA SER A 112 -9.31 -4.63 -10.94
C SER A 112 -9.53 -4.88 -9.45
N GLU A 113 -8.50 -5.29 -8.71
CA GLU A 113 -8.61 -5.63 -7.29
C GLU A 113 -7.56 -4.89 -6.46
N VAL A 114 -7.94 -4.56 -5.22
CA VAL A 114 -6.98 -4.13 -4.21
C VAL A 114 -6.04 -5.26 -3.80
N PRO A 115 -4.84 -4.95 -3.28
CA PRO A 115 -3.92 -5.92 -2.71
C PRO A 115 -4.55 -6.75 -1.59
N ARG A 116 -4.31 -8.06 -1.60
CA ARG A 116 -4.75 -9.02 -0.58
C ARG A 116 -3.62 -9.99 -0.25
N ALA A 117 -3.60 -10.49 0.99
CA ALA A 117 -2.60 -11.45 1.45
C ALA A 117 -2.48 -12.65 0.50
N GLY A 118 -1.25 -13.05 0.17
CA GLY A 118 -0.95 -14.17 -0.71
C GLY A 118 -1.20 -13.93 -2.21
N MET A 119 -1.80 -12.79 -2.59
CA MET A 119 -1.97 -12.43 -4.00
C MET A 119 -0.68 -11.85 -4.60
N PRO A 120 -0.52 -11.90 -5.92
CA PRO A 120 0.58 -11.22 -6.60
C PRO A 120 0.62 -9.73 -6.28
N ALA A 121 1.82 -9.24 -5.99
CA ALA A 121 2.15 -7.85 -5.80
C ALA A 121 1.97 -7.08 -7.13
N PRO A 122 1.31 -5.91 -7.14
CA PRO A 122 1.36 -5.01 -8.30
C PRO A 122 2.81 -4.64 -8.62
N ALA A 123 3.13 -4.42 -9.90
CA ALA A 123 4.45 -3.91 -10.27
C ALA A 123 4.57 -2.42 -9.94
N HIS A 124 3.47 -1.69 -10.10
CA HIS A 124 3.36 -0.27 -9.76
C HIS A 124 2.03 0.01 -9.07
N PHE A 125 1.99 1.00 -8.20
CA PHE A 125 0.72 1.56 -7.77
C PHE A 125 0.80 3.07 -7.57
N LEU A 126 -0.35 3.73 -7.67
CA LEU A 126 -0.51 5.16 -7.46
C LEU A 126 -1.56 5.41 -6.38
N LEU A 127 -1.28 6.38 -5.53
CA LEU A 127 -2.22 6.97 -4.59
C LEU A 127 -2.54 8.39 -5.09
N PRO A 128 -3.59 8.59 -5.91
CA PRO A 128 -3.82 9.85 -6.63
C PRO A 128 -3.99 11.05 -5.68
N ASP A 129 -4.55 10.82 -4.50
CA ASP A 129 -4.88 11.86 -3.53
C ASP A 129 -3.86 11.93 -2.38
N LEU A 130 -2.69 11.30 -2.52
CA LEU A 130 -1.73 11.15 -1.42
C LEU A 130 -1.31 12.49 -0.80
N ARG A 131 -0.97 13.48 -1.64
CA ARG A 131 -0.59 14.82 -1.16
C ARG A 131 -1.76 15.52 -0.48
N GLU A 132 -2.97 15.40 -1.03
CA GLU A 132 -4.17 15.99 -0.44
C GLU A 132 -4.35 15.46 0.99
N THR A 133 -4.30 14.15 1.12
CA THR A 133 -4.47 13.43 2.38
C THR A 133 -3.37 13.75 3.39
N LEU A 134 -2.09 13.66 3.00
CA LEU A 134 -0.97 13.78 3.93
C LEU A 134 -0.58 15.22 4.28
N TRP A 135 -0.98 16.20 3.48
CA TRP A 135 -0.64 17.60 3.74
C TRP A 135 -1.83 18.42 4.25
N TYR A 136 -3.01 18.24 3.64
CA TYR A 136 -4.17 19.09 3.93
C TYR A 136 -5.11 18.49 4.97
N ARG A 137 -5.27 17.15 5.01
CA ARG A 137 -6.08 16.48 6.04
C ARG A 137 -5.32 16.18 7.31
N ALA A 138 -4.00 15.94 7.22
CA ALA A 138 -3.15 15.71 8.39
C ALA A 138 -3.07 16.93 9.31
N ALA A 139 -2.95 16.69 10.62
CA ALA A 139 -2.72 17.75 11.60
C ALA A 139 -1.41 18.49 11.29
N PRO A 140 -1.28 19.80 11.60
CA PRO A 140 -0.12 20.61 11.19
C PRO A 140 1.27 20.02 11.52
N GLY A 141 1.41 19.31 12.65
CA GLY A 141 2.67 18.67 13.07
C GLY A 141 2.95 17.31 12.44
N GLU A 142 1.98 16.73 11.72
CA GLU A 142 2.05 15.38 11.14
C GLU A 142 2.18 15.41 9.61
N ARG A 143 2.10 16.60 9.01
CA ARG A 143 2.07 16.79 7.55
C ARG A 143 3.30 16.17 6.88
N GLN A 144 3.06 15.38 5.84
CA GLN A 144 4.11 14.79 5.00
C GLN A 144 4.03 15.35 3.58
N ALA A 145 5.16 15.86 3.09
CA ALA A 145 5.28 16.35 1.72
C ALA A 145 5.62 15.21 0.75
N MET A 146 4.73 14.22 0.61
CA MET A 146 4.90 13.15 -0.38
C MET A 146 4.37 13.60 -1.75
N ALA A 147 5.14 13.31 -2.80
CA ALA A 147 4.73 13.62 -4.17
C ALA A 147 3.66 12.64 -4.66
N ARG A 148 2.77 13.11 -5.55
CA ARG A 148 1.85 12.25 -6.28
C ARG A 148 2.61 11.58 -7.42
N GLN A 149 3.22 10.44 -7.13
CA GLN A 149 3.99 9.63 -8.08
C GLN A 149 3.69 8.14 -7.86
N PHE A 150 4.07 7.31 -8.82
CA PHE A 150 3.98 5.86 -8.67
C PHE A 150 4.95 5.34 -7.62
N PHE A 151 4.48 4.40 -6.82
CA PHE A 151 5.34 3.48 -6.10
C PHE A 151 5.70 2.33 -7.04
N ASN A 152 6.99 2.07 -7.20
CA ASN A 152 7.50 1.00 -8.04
C ASN A 152 7.97 -0.16 -7.16
N LEU A 153 7.66 -1.40 -7.57
CA LEU A 153 8.23 -2.58 -6.96
C LEU A 153 9.75 -2.53 -7.09
N ASP A 154 10.44 -2.48 -5.97
CA ASP A 154 11.90 -2.40 -5.88
C ASP A 154 12.50 -3.78 -5.66
N SER A 155 11.94 -4.51 -4.70
CA SER A 155 12.45 -5.82 -4.31
C SER A 155 11.34 -6.71 -3.76
N CYS A 156 11.58 -8.02 -3.83
CA CYS A 156 10.73 -9.03 -3.21
C CYS A 156 11.56 -9.85 -2.24
N ALA A 157 11.13 -9.95 -0.98
CA ALA A 157 11.76 -10.87 -0.04
C ALA A 157 11.48 -12.32 -0.47
N THR A 158 12.51 -13.15 -0.49
CA THR A 158 12.34 -14.60 -0.48
C THR A 158 11.98 -15.00 0.95
N GLN A 159 10.91 -15.79 1.09
CA GLN A 159 10.56 -16.42 2.37
C GLN A 159 11.64 -17.42 2.80
#